data_AF-A0A2V8B334-F1
#
_entry.id   AF-A0A2V8B334-F1
#
_cell.length_a   1.000
_cell.length_b   1.000
_cell.length_c   1.000
_cell.angle_alpha   90.00
_cell.angle_beta   90.00
_cell.angle_gamma   90.00
#
_symmetry.space_group_name_H-M   'P 1'
#
loop_
_entity.id
_entity.type
_entity.pdbx_description
1 polymer ?
#
loop_
_entity_poly.entity_id
_entity_poly.type
_entity_poly.pdbx_seq_one_letter_code
_entity_poly.pdbx_strand_id
1 'polypeptide(L)'
;MGLILFLLFGVQGGSDLDFQTYKSKVEPLLLEKRPGHARCVTCHSTGTAFRLQPLPKGQTAWSDEQSQKNFEMVKKFVRPGNPKESRLLVMPLAHEAGGTEFHPGGKHWESQNDPEWKALADWVNGTR
;
A
#
# COMPACT_ATOMS: atom_id res chain seq x y z
N MET A 1 -14.65 32.98 -34.30
CA MET A 1 -13.36 32.27 -34.28
C MET A 1 -13.08 31.81 -32.87
N GLY A 2 -13.22 30.51 -32.59
CA GLY A 2 -12.79 29.92 -31.32
C GLY A 2 -11.67 28.94 -31.61
N LEU A 3 -10.51 29.10 -30.97
CA LEU A 3 -9.49 28.06 -30.92
C LEU A 3 -8.93 27.97 -29.49
N ILE A 4 -9.61 27.13 -28.72
CA ILE A 4 -9.10 26.10 -27.81
C ILE A 4 -7.64 26.30 -27.38
N LEU A 5 -7.48 26.81 -26.16
CA LEU A 5 -6.25 26.76 -25.38
C LEU A 5 -6.02 25.30 -24.95
N PHE A 6 -5.14 24.58 -25.66
CA PHE A 6 -4.63 23.31 -25.17
C PHE A 6 -3.73 23.60 -23.96
N LEU A 7 -4.32 23.58 -22.76
CA LEU A 7 -3.58 23.37 -21.54
C LEU A 7 -2.96 21.98 -21.64
N LEU A 8 -1.67 21.94 -21.99
CA LEU A 8 -0.83 20.79 -21.75
C LEU A 8 -0.79 20.59 -20.24
N PHE A 9 -1.70 19.78 -19.70
CA PHE A 9 -1.51 19.18 -18.39
C PHE A 9 -0.24 18.35 -18.48
N GLY A 10 0.82 18.88 -17.87
CA GLY A 10 2.10 18.20 -17.81
C GLY A 10 1.89 16.82 -17.20
N VAL A 11 2.36 15.79 -17.90
CA VAL A 11 2.75 14.54 -17.24
C VAL A 11 3.98 14.90 -16.40
N GLN A 12 3.76 15.25 -15.14
CA GLN A 12 4.84 15.39 -14.18
C GLN A 12 5.19 13.99 -13.65
N GLY A 13 6.49 13.71 -13.63
CA GLY A 13 7.10 12.40 -13.50
C GLY A 13 6.72 11.66 -12.23
N GLY A 14 7.02 10.36 -12.19
CA GLY A 14 6.80 9.51 -11.02
C GLY A 14 7.38 10.18 -9.78
N SER A 15 6.50 10.77 -8.98
CA SER A 15 6.84 11.40 -7.73
C SER A 15 7.28 10.29 -6.79
N ASP A 16 8.42 10.46 -6.14
CA ASP A 16 8.79 9.63 -5.00
C ASP A 16 7.57 9.46 -4.08
N LEU A 17 7.35 8.23 -3.63
CA LEU A 17 6.27 7.91 -2.70
C LEU A 17 6.40 8.82 -1.46
N ASP A 18 5.28 9.35 -0.96
CA ASP A 18 5.32 10.30 0.15
C ASP A 18 5.31 9.58 1.50
N PHE A 19 6.30 9.86 2.35
CA PHE A 19 6.44 9.20 3.66
C PHE A 19 5.34 9.60 4.66
N GLN A 20 4.92 10.87 4.67
CA GLN A 20 3.91 11.33 5.64
C GLN A 20 2.53 10.75 5.34
N THR A 21 2.19 10.66 4.05
CA THR A 21 0.98 9.99 3.55
C THR A 21 1.05 8.49 3.83
N TYR A 22 2.20 7.86 3.60
CA TYR A 22 2.43 6.46 3.99
C TYR A 22 2.14 6.25 5.48
N LYS A 23 2.80 7.02 6.36
CA LYS A 23 2.71 6.85 7.81
C LYS A 23 1.28 7.10 8.33
N SER A 24 0.56 8.05 7.75
CA SER A 24 -0.78 8.43 8.22
C SER A 24 -1.93 7.62 7.61
N LYS A 25 -1.78 7.09 6.39
CA LYS A 25 -2.87 6.42 5.64
C LYS A 25 -2.61 4.97 5.32
N VAL A 26 -1.36 4.58 5.08
CA VAL A 26 -1.00 3.24 4.60
C VAL A 26 -0.48 2.36 5.73
N GLU A 27 0.44 2.87 6.55
CA GLU A 27 1.06 2.13 7.63
C GLU A 27 0.04 1.53 8.63
N PRO A 28 -1.03 2.26 9.04
CA PRO A 28 -2.05 1.69 9.92
C PRO A 28 -2.72 0.44 9.33
N LEU A 29 -2.88 0.36 8.00
CA LEU A 29 -3.51 -0.78 7.34
C LEU A 29 -2.69 -2.06 7.46
N LEU A 30 -1.36 -1.94 7.62
CA LEU A 30 -0.44 -3.07 7.86
C LEU A 30 -0.57 -3.64 9.28
N LEU A 31 -1.12 -2.83 10.19
CA LEU A 31 -1.41 -3.15 11.57
C LEU A 31 -2.89 -3.49 11.80
N GLU A 32 -3.77 -3.25 10.84
CA GLU A 32 -5.21 -3.42 11.00
C GLU A 32 -5.61 -4.90 11.11
N LYS A 33 -6.48 -5.22 12.08
CA LYS A 33 -7.00 -6.58 12.30
C LYS A 33 -8.41 -6.64 11.76
N ARG A 34 -8.55 -7.30 10.60
CA ARG A 34 -9.85 -7.52 9.96
C ARG A 34 -10.47 -8.83 10.43
N PRO A 35 -11.80 -8.92 10.57
CA PRO A 35 -12.49 -10.19 10.81
C PRO A 35 -12.06 -11.24 9.79
N GLY A 36 -11.71 -12.45 10.23
CA GLY A 36 -11.27 -13.53 9.33
C GLY A 36 -9.82 -13.45 8.82
N HIS A 37 -9.10 -12.33 8.98
CA HIS A 37 -7.75 -12.16 8.41
C HIS A 37 -6.67 -11.93 9.47
N ALA A 38 -5.47 -12.49 9.27
CA ALA A 38 -4.31 -12.10 10.06
C ALA A 38 -3.95 -10.62 9.80
N ARG A 39 -3.24 -9.97 10.73
CA ARG A 39 -2.63 -8.65 10.44
C ARG A 39 -1.47 -8.88 9.49
N CYS A 40 -1.19 -7.94 8.59
CA CYS A 40 -0.05 -8.06 7.68
C CYS A 40 1.26 -8.28 8.48
N VAL A 41 1.47 -7.48 9.53
CA VAL A 41 2.67 -7.59 10.40
C VAL A 41 2.85 -8.99 11.01
N THR A 42 1.79 -9.75 11.28
CA THR A 42 1.90 -11.07 11.94
C THR A 42 2.75 -12.05 11.13
N CYS A 43 2.62 -12.05 9.81
CA CYS A 43 3.42 -12.91 8.92
C CYS A 43 4.66 -12.15 8.40
N HIS A 44 4.52 -10.85 8.13
CA HIS A 44 5.57 -10.06 7.50
C HIS A 44 6.69 -9.61 8.44
N SER A 45 6.58 -9.81 9.76
CA SER A 45 7.68 -9.54 10.70
C SER A 45 8.61 -10.74 10.96
N THR A 46 8.27 -11.94 10.48
CA THR A 46 8.97 -13.19 10.89
C THR A 46 9.86 -13.78 9.80
N GLY A 47 9.46 -13.77 8.52
CA GLY A 47 10.28 -14.46 7.51
C GLY A 47 9.92 -14.30 6.03
N THR A 48 9.05 -13.36 5.65
CA THR A 48 8.76 -13.15 4.20
C THR A 48 9.75 -12.17 3.56
N ALA A 49 9.78 -12.12 2.23
CA ALA A 49 10.55 -11.11 1.49
C ALA A 49 10.06 -9.67 1.76
N PHE A 50 8.75 -9.49 2.02
CA PHE A 50 8.21 -8.22 2.50
C PHE A 50 8.38 -8.15 4.02
N ARG A 51 9.54 -7.66 4.47
CA ARG A 51 9.95 -7.74 5.88
C ARG A 51 9.67 -6.46 6.65
N LEU A 52 8.56 -6.43 7.37
CA LEU A 52 8.20 -5.35 8.27
C LEU A 52 8.97 -5.44 9.59
N GLN A 53 9.17 -4.30 10.24
CA GLN A 53 9.66 -4.26 11.62
C GLN A 53 8.63 -4.93 12.55
N PRO A 54 9.07 -5.73 13.53
CA PRO A 54 8.15 -6.28 14.53
C PRO A 54 7.54 -5.15 15.36
N LEU A 55 6.23 -5.24 15.62
CA LEU A 55 5.55 -4.33 16.54
C LEU A 55 5.91 -4.71 17.99
N PRO A 56 6.49 -3.81 18.79
CA PRO A 56 6.83 -4.13 20.17
C PRO A 56 5.60 -4.53 21.00
N LYS A 57 5.79 -5.41 21.98
CA LYS A 57 4.70 -5.90 22.83
C LYS A 57 4.00 -4.74 23.53
N GLY A 58 2.67 -4.70 23.43
CA GLY A 58 1.84 -3.66 24.06
C GLY A 58 1.73 -2.36 23.27
N GLN A 59 2.42 -2.21 22.13
CA GLN A 59 2.27 -1.04 21.27
C GLN A 59 1.18 -1.25 20.22
N THR A 60 0.54 -0.14 19.83
CA THR A 60 -0.49 -0.09 18.78
C THR A 60 0.03 0.52 17.47
N ALA A 61 1.20 1.16 17.49
CA ALA A 61 1.87 1.76 16.35
C ALA A 61 3.39 1.56 16.43
N TRP A 62 4.08 1.70 15.29
CA TRP A 62 5.54 1.70 15.23
C TRP A 62 6.12 3.06 15.67
N SER A 63 7.38 3.05 16.12
CA SER A 63 8.13 4.30 16.29
C SER A 63 8.46 4.95 14.94
N ASP A 64 8.84 6.22 14.94
CA ASP A 64 9.26 6.93 13.71
C ASP A 64 10.42 6.23 12.98
N GLU A 65 11.40 5.73 13.74
CA GLU A 65 12.52 4.98 13.19
C GLU A 65 12.06 3.68 12.52
N GLN A 66 11.14 2.94 13.17
CA GLN A 66 10.57 1.72 12.60
C GLN A 66 9.71 2.03 11.37
N SER A 67 8.97 3.13 11.40
CA SER A 67 8.13 3.58 10.29
C SER A 67 8.97 3.89 9.06
N GLN A 68 10.12 4.56 9.24
CA GLN A 68 11.05 4.83 8.14
C GLN A 68 11.61 3.53 7.53
N LYS A 69 11.97 2.54 8.37
CA LYS A 69 12.44 1.22 7.90
C LYS A 69 11.34 0.47 7.14
N ASN A 70 10.11 0.52 7.64
CA ASN A 70 8.95 -0.07 6.97
C ASN A 70 8.68 0.59 5.63
N PHE A 71 8.72 1.92 5.58
CA PHE A 71 8.56 2.68 4.34
C PHE A 71 9.58 2.26 3.28
N GLU A 72 10.87 2.22 3.62
CA GLU A 72 11.92 1.75 2.71
C GLU A 72 11.69 0.31 2.21
N MET A 73 11.09 -0.55 3.04
CA MET A 73 10.70 -1.89 2.61
C MET A 73 9.49 -1.87 1.66
N VAL A 74 8.44 -1.14 2.01
CA VAL A 74 7.18 -1.06 1.24
C VAL A 74 7.44 -0.55 -0.18
N LYS A 75 8.32 0.45 -0.36
CA LYS A 75 8.68 0.97 -1.70
C LYS A 75 9.16 -0.13 -2.65
N LYS A 76 9.81 -1.19 -2.16
CA LYS A 76 10.31 -2.30 -3.02
C LYS A 76 9.18 -3.19 -3.57
N PHE A 77 7.97 -3.04 -3.06
CA PHE A 77 6.77 -3.80 -3.47
C PHE A 77 5.73 -2.92 -4.19
N VAL A 78 6.11 -1.68 -4.50
CA VAL A 78 5.26 -0.69 -5.17
C VAL A 78 5.93 -0.24 -6.46
N ARG A 79 5.11 -0.10 -7.50
CA ARG A 79 5.47 0.60 -8.73
C ARG A 79 4.73 1.95 -8.72
N PRO A 80 5.42 3.08 -8.45
CA PRO A 80 4.77 4.40 -8.42
C PRO A 80 3.96 4.67 -9.69
N GLY A 81 2.78 5.26 -9.51
CA GLY A 81 1.80 5.51 -10.58
C GLY A 81 1.06 4.26 -11.09
N ASN A 82 1.38 3.06 -10.60
CA ASN A 82 0.82 1.81 -11.11
C ASN A 82 0.35 0.87 -9.97
N PRO A 83 -0.81 1.15 -9.34
CA PRO A 83 -1.34 0.35 -8.22
C PRO A 83 -1.60 -1.11 -8.62
N LYS A 84 -2.10 -1.34 -9.84
CA LYS A 84 -2.43 -2.68 -10.38
C LYS A 84 -1.20 -3.52 -10.73
N GLU A 85 -0.01 -2.93 -10.78
CA GLU A 85 1.26 -3.65 -10.96
C GLU A 85 2.07 -3.73 -9.66
N SER A 86 1.54 -3.17 -8.57
CA SER A 86 2.21 -3.11 -7.27
C SER A 86 1.85 -4.35 -6.45
N ARG A 87 2.84 -5.20 -6.15
CA ARG A 87 2.64 -6.43 -5.36
C ARG A 87 2.00 -6.18 -3.99
N LEU A 88 2.28 -5.03 -3.37
CA LEU A 88 1.63 -4.62 -2.13
C LEU A 88 0.10 -4.62 -2.22
N LEU A 89 -0.47 -4.26 -3.39
CA LEU A 89 -1.91 -4.16 -3.60
C LEU A 89 -2.52 -5.43 -4.20
N VAL A 90 -1.82 -6.09 -5.13
CA VAL A 90 -2.42 -7.22 -5.89
C VAL A 90 -2.34 -8.57 -5.17
N MET A 91 -1.32 -8.81 -4.35
CA MET A 91 -1.21 -10.07 -3.60
C MET A 91 -2.37 -10.29 -2.63
N PRO A 92 -2.73 -9.32 -1.76
CA PRO A 92 -3.85 -9.47 -0.84
C PRO A 92 -5.23 -9.17 -1.46
N LEU A 93 -5.33 -8.76 -2.73
CA LEU A 93 -6.62 -8.55 -3.41
C LEU A 93 -7.22 -9.87 -3.90
N ALA A 94 -8.55 -10.02 -3.85
CA ALA A 94 -9.27 -11.16 -4.40
C ALA A 94 -8.89 -11.42 -5.87
N HIS A 95 -8.85 -12.70 -6.26
CA HIS A 95 -8.38 -13.08 -7.59
C HIS A 95 -9.28 -12.51 -8.69
N GLU A 96 -10.59 -12.57 -8.47
CA GLU A 96 -11.66 -12.07 -9.33
C GLU A 96 -11.60 -10.55 -9.52
N ALA A 97 -10.98 -9.83 -8.58
CA ALA A 97 -10.76 -8.39 -8.65
C ALA A 97 -9.41 -8.00 -9.30
N GLY A 98 -8.68 -8.98 -9.84
CA GLY A 98 -7.37 -8.79 -10.46
C GLY A 98 -6.18 -9.03 -9.52
N GLY A 99 -6.42 -9.66 -8.38
CA GLY A 99 -5.36 -10.12 -7.50
C GLY A 99 -4.72 -11.44 -7.95
N THR A 100 -3.65 -11.83 -7.26
CA THR A 100 -2.98 -13.12 -7.54
C THR A 100 -3.84 -14.31 -7.11
N GLU A 101 -3.51 -15.52 -7.56
CA GLU A 101 -4.24 -16.73 -7.13
C GLU A 101 -4.07 -17.01 -5.63
N PHE A 102 -2.86 -16.85 -5.09
CA PHE A 102 -2.53 -17.23 -3.73
C PHE A 102 -1.83 -16.13 -2.93
N HIS A 103 -2.25 -15.98 -1.67
CA HIS A 103 -1.55 -15.21 -0.64
C HIS A 103 -1.75 -15.91 0.71
N PRO A 104 -0.67 -16.35 1.39
CA PRO A 104 -0.79 -17.12 2.64
C PRO A 104 -1.58 -16.43 3.75
N GLY A 105 -1.54 -15.10 3.81
CA GLY A 105 -2.28 -14.30 4.79
C GLY A 105 -3.78 -14.16 4.48
N GLY A 106 -4.24 -14.70 3.35
CA GLY A 106 -5.59 -14.55 2.83
C GLY A 106 -5.77 -13.32 1.93
N LYS A 107 -6.97 -13.18 1.38
CA LYS A 107 -7.37 -12.01 0.58
C LYS A 107 -8.03 -10.98 1.49
N HIS A 108 -7.45 -9.80 1.62
CA HIS A 108 -7.89 -8.76 2.54
C HIS A 108 -8.94 -7.81 1.93
N TRP A 109 -9.00 -7.77 0.60
CA TRP A 109 -9.90 -6.90 -0.16
C TRP A 109 -10.57 -7.73 -1.26
N GLU A 110 -11.88 -7.57 -1.38
CA GLU A 110 -12.71 -8.24 -2.38
C GLU A 110 -12.77 -7.43 -3.69
N SER A 111 -12.45 -6.13 -3.63
CA SER A 111 -12.54 -5.24 -4.77
C SER A 111 -11.52 -4.11 -4.71
N GLN A 112 -11.12 -3.61 -5.89
CA GLN A 112 -10.40 -2.34 -6.01
C GLN A 112 -11.26 -1.13 -5.57
N ASN A 113 -12.54 -1.35 -5.33
CA ASN A 113 -13.43 -0.35 -4.77
C ASN A 113 -13.39 -0.26 -3.24
N ASP A 114 -12.76 -1.21 -2.56
CA ASP A 114 -12.67 -1.21 -1.11
C ASP A 114 -11.95 0.05 -0.61
N PRO A 115 -12.45 0.73 0.43
CA PRO A 115 -11.90 2.02 0.87
C PRO A 115 -10.41 1.97 1.21
N GLU A 116 -9.97 0.89 1.84
CA GLU A 116 -8.57 0.68 2.19
C GLU A 116 -7.69 0.40 0.96
N TRP A 117 -8.21 -0.34 -0.02
CA TRP A 117 -7.50 -0.56 -1.28
C TRP A 117 -7.31 0.76 -2.03
N LYS A 118 -8.35 1.61 -2.06
CA LYS A 118 -8.28 2.96 -2.63
C LYS A 118 -7.26 3.83 -1.92
N ALA A 119 -7.21 3.82 -0.59
CA ALA A 119 -6.20 4.58 0.16
C ALA A 119 -4.76 4.17 -0.21
N LEU A 120 -4.52 2.87 -0.43
CA LEU A 120 -3.22 2.40 -0.95
C LEU A 120 -2.98 2.89 -2.38
N ALA A 121 -3.98 2.76 -3.25
CA ALA A 121 -3.86 3.14 -4.65
C ALA A 121 -3.63 4.64 -4.83
N ASP A 122 -4.30 5.48 -4.05
CA ASP A 122 -4.13 6.93 -4.02
C ASP A 122 -2.69 7.29 -3.65
N TRP A 123 -2.16 6.67 -2.58
CA TRP A 123 -0.76 6.85 -2.20
C TRP A 123 0.22 6.40 -3.29
N VAL A 124 -0.02 5.24 -3.92
CA VAL A 124 0.82 4.75 -5.03
C VAL A 124 0.76 5.68 -6.25
N ASN A 125 -0.40 6.29 -6.51
CA ASN A 125 -0.58 7.26 -7.59
C ASN A 125 0.01 8.64 -7.28
N GLY A 126 0.52 8.87 -6.07
CA GLY A 126 1.02 10.17 -5.64
C GLY A 126 -0.10 11.17 -5.31
N THR A 127 -1.34 10.70 -5.17
CA THR A 127 -2.46 11.51 -4.67
C THR A 127 -2.25 11.73 -3.17
N ARG A 128 -2.33 12.99 -2.72
CA ARG A 128 -2.19 13.41 -1.32
C ARG A 128 -3.54 13.70 -0.70
#